data_AF-A0A7J4N6K3-F1
#
_entry.id   AF-A0A7J4N6K3-F1
#
_cell.length_a   1.000
_cell.length_b   1.000
_cell.length_c   1.000
_cell.angle_alpha   90.00
_cell.angle_beta   90.00
_cell.angle_gamma   90.00
#
_symmetry.space_group_name_H-M   'P 1'
#
loop_
_entity.id
_entity.type
_entity.pdbx_description
1 polymer ?
#
loop_
_entity_poly.entity_id
_entity_poly.type
_entity_poly.pdbx_seq_one_letter_code
_entity_poly.pdbx_strand_id
1 'polypeptide(L)'
;MVKVLKPKGQVKNVEGRKIVPAEARVKKAIRFDQREESLRTLSQFFLGEMDLKMRMRQMSISSGKEPQEWVAALEILKDNIIKTEHPDLKLKMYQGMVDLLAKVGQKEDLFTIQQIIARYNLKSFKDIGFEKVEIEVARDACPVCRKMAGKKYSIEEAMETMPIPCHDCGTEVDAVKGYCRCRYFAVF
;
A
#
# COMPACT_ATOMS: atom_id res chain seq x y z
N MET A 1 -52.08 35.76 14.49
CA MET A 1 -52.03 36.71 13.36
C MET A 1 -50.76 37.54 13.48
N VAL A 2 -49.71 37.20 12.74
CA VAL A 2 -48.41 37.88 12.82
C VAL A 2 -48.21 38.63 11.51
N LYS A 3 -48.26 39.97 11.58
CA LYS A 3 -47.99 40.86 10.45
C LYS A 3 -46.48 40.95 10.25
N VAL A 4 -45.96 40.27 9.22
CA VAL A 4 -44.57 40.38 8.80
C VAL A 4 -44.45 41.57 7.83
N LEU A 5 -43.77 42.61 8.28
CA LEU A 5 -43.34 43.76 7.48
C LEU A 5 -42.30 43.30 6.45
N LYS A 6 -42.60 43.49 5.15
CA LYS A 6 -41.63 43.30 4.06
C LYS A 6 -40.69 44.52 3.96
N PRO A 7 -39.36 44.35 3.96
CA PRO A 7 -38.44 45.42 3.60
C PRO A 7 -38.42 45.63 2.08
N LYS A 8 -38.19 46.90 1.74
CA LYS A 8 -38.25 47.52 0.42
C LYS A 8 -37.34 46.83 -0.59
N GLY A 9 -37.85 46.73 -1.82
CA GLY A 9 -37.12 46.26 -2.98
C GLY A 9 -35.87 47.11 -3.26
N GLN A 10 -34.75 46.41 -3.39
CA GLN A 10 -33.58 46.88 -4.12
C GLN A 10 -33.31 45.85 -5.22
N VAL A 11 -33.56 46.25 -6.46
CA VAL A 11 -33.13 45.48 -7.63
C VAL A 11 -31.67 45.81 -7.87
N LYS A 12 -30.76 44.89 -7.51
CA LYS A 12 -29.36 44.97 -7.93
C LYS A 12 -29.26 44.39 -9.34
N ASN A 13 -28.91 45.23 -10.31
CA ASN A 13 -28.46 44.78 -11.62
C ASN A 13 -27.12 44.05 -11.44
N VAL A 14 -27.12 42.75 -11.73
CA VAL A 14 -25.91 41.92 -11.74
C VAL A 14 -25.30 42.06 -13.13
N GLU A 15 -24.22 42.83 -13.23
CA GLU A 15 -23.42 42.91 -14.45
C GLU A 15 -22.82 41.52 -14.77
N GLY A 16 -22.97 41.12 -16.04
CA GLY A 16 -22.56 39.82 -16.54
C GLY A 16 -21.09 39.53 -16.26
N ARG A 17 -20.88 38.50 -15.44
CA ARG A 17 -19.55 37.96 -15.13
C ARG A 17 -18.94 37.41 -16.42
N LYS A 18 -17.99 38.14 -17.00
CA LYS A 18 -17.18 37.66 -18.13
C LYS A 18 -16.53 36.33 -17.72
N ILE A 19 -16.94 35.26 -18.40
CA ILE A 19 -16.34 33.94 -18.28
C ILE A 19 -14.95 34.05 -18.92
N VAL A 20 -13.92 34.15 -18.09
CA VAL A 20 -12.54 34.00 -18.54
C VAL A 20 -12.36 32.52 -18.90
N PRO A 21 -11.94 32.19 -20.13
CA PRO A 21 -11.69 30.81 -20.52
C PRO A 21 -10.61 30.22 -19.60
N ALA A 22 -10.94 29.08 -18.97
CA ALA A 22 -10.03 28.36 -18.10
C ALA A 22 -8.82 27.89 -18.92
N GLU A 23 -7.70 28.57 -18.77
CA GLU A 23 -6.42 28.09 -19.25
C GLU A 23 -6.19 26.68 -18.71
N ALA A 24 -6.11 25.73 -19.63
CA ALA A 24 -5.86 24.33 -19.34
C ALA A 24 -4.49 24.23 -18.64
N ARG A 25 -4.50 24.13 -17.30
CA ARG A 25 -3.34 23.73 -16.52
C ARG A 25 -2.92 22.35 -17.00
N VAL A 26 -1.94 22.31 -17.89
CA VAL A 26 -1.20 21.10 -18.26
C VAL A 26 -0.64 20.54 -16.96
N LYS A 27 -1.27 19.49 -16.42
CA LYS A 27 -0.77 18.76 -15.27
C LYS A 27 0.60 18.21 -15.66
N LYS A 28 1.68 18.85 -15.20
CA LYS A 28 3.02 18.27 -15.28
C LYS A 28 2.93 16.88 -14.66
N ALA A 29 3.21 15.85 -15.45
CA ALA A 29 3.32 14.49 -14.95
C ALA A 29 4.38 14.51 -13.84
N ILE A 30 3.97 14.17 -12.62
CA ILE A 30 4.88 14.06 -11.48
C ILE A 30 5.84 12.93 -11.83
N ARG A 31 7.12 13.27 -12.04
CA ARG A 31 8.16 12.28 -12.34
C ARG A 31 8.41 11.51 -11.05
N PHE A 32 8.13 10.21 -11.10
CA PHE A 32 8.41 9.31 -9.98
C PHE A 32 9.93 9.20 -9.76
N ASP A 33 10.40 9.59 -8.58
CA ASP A 33 11.81 9.49 -8.19
C ASP A 33 12.04 8.21 -7.38
N GLN A 34 12.67 7.23 -8.02
CA GLN A 34 12.98 5.94 -7.40
C GLN A 34 13.90 6.08 -6.19
N ARG A 35 14.81 7.05 -6.21
CA ARG A 35 15.75 7.31 -5.11
C ARG A 35 15.00 7.78 -3.90
N GLU A 36 14.17 8.80 -4.09
CA GLU A 36 13.43 9.43 -3.02
C GLU A 36 12.51 8.41 -2.33
N GLU A 37 11.78 7.60 -3.10
CA GLU A 37 10.90 6.56 -2.52
C GLU A 37 11.68 5.42 -1.85
N SER A 38 12.84 5.03 -2.38
CA SER A 38 13.72 4.06 -1.73
C SER A 38 14.20 4.57 -0.38
N LEU A 39 14.70 5.81 -0.32
CA LEU A 39 15.15 6.44 0.92
C LEU A 39 14.02 6.68 1.90
N ARG A 40 12.84 7.11 1.43
CA ARG A 40 11.65 7.26 2.26
C ARG A 40 11.24 5.93 2.89
N THR A 41 11.31 4.83 2.14
CA THR A 41 11.00 3.49 2.66
C THR A 41 12.03 3.04 3.69
N LEU A 42 13.33 3.18 3.39
CA LEU A 42 14.42 2.83 4.30
C LEU A 42 14.41 3.66 5.60
N SER A 43 14.09 4.95 5.51
CA SER A 43 14.09 5.87 6.65
C SER A 43 13.12 5.47 7.77
N GLN A 44 12.05 4.75 7.42
CA GLN A 44 11.09 4.19 8.41
C GLN A 44 11.75 3.18 9.36
N PHE A 45 12.91 2.65 8.97
CA PHE A 45 13.68 1.65 9.71
C PHE A 45 15.07 2.16 10.10
N PHE A 46 15.25 3.49 10.18
CA PHE A 46 16.51 4.15 10.54
C PHE A 46 17.67 3.86 9.59
N LEU A 47 17.36 3.50 8.33
CA LEU A 47 18.33 3.28 7.27
C LEU A 47 18.34 4.50 6.34
N GLY A 48 19.53 4.94 5.94
CA GLY A 48 19.72 6.19 5.24
C GLY A 48 20.45 6.07 3.91
N GLU A 49 20.88 7.22 3.40
CA GLU A 49 21.59 7.32 2.13
C GLU A 49 22.92 6.54 2.13
N MET A 50 23.64 6.53 3.25
CA MET A 50 24.89 5.79 3.32
C MET A 50 24.68 4.29 3.14
N ASP A 51 23.65 3.71 3.78
CA ASP A 51 23.32 2.30 3.66
C ASP A 51 22.99 1.94 2.21
N LEU A 52 22.17 2.77 1.55
CA LEU A 52 21.81 2.59 0.14
C LEU A 52 23.04 2.63 -0.77
N LYS A 53 23.89 3.66 -0.64
CA LYS A 53 25.12 3.80 -1.44
C LYS A 53 26.08 2.63 -1.22
N MET A 54 26.26 2.20 0.03
CA MET A 54 27.11 1.05 0.36
C MET A 54 26.59 -0.23 -0.28
N ARG A 55 25.28 -0.49 -0.20
CA ARG A 55 24.68 -1.67 -0.84
C ARG A 55 24.80 -1.64 -2.36
N MET A 56 24.48 -0.52 -3.00
CA MET A 56 24.61 -0.37 -4.45
C MET A 56 26.05 -0.64 -4.91
N ARG A 57 27.04 -0.12 -4.18
CA ARG A 57 28.46 -0.38 -4.47
C ARG A 57 28.81 -1.86 -4.33
N GLN A 58 28.36 -2.52 -3.27
CA GLN A 58 28.58 -3.97 -3.08
C GLN A 58 27.99 -4.79 -4.23
N MET A 59 26.75 -4.50 -4.62
CA MET A 59 26.08 -5.16 -5.75
C MET A 59 26.74 -4.87 -7.09
N SER A 60 27.26 -3.66 -7.29
CA SER A 60 28.00 -3.29 -8.49
C SER A 60 29.33 -4.05 -8.60
N ILE A 61 30.04 -4.23 -7.49
CA ILE A 61 31.27 -5.03 -7.45
C ILE A 61 30.99 -6.50 -7.77
N SER A 62 29.89 -7.08 -7.24
CA SER A 62 29.58 -8.50 -7.44
C SER A 62 29.02 -8.82 -8.84
N SER A 63 28.19 -7.93 -9.39
CA SER A 63 27.51 -8.16 -10.68
C SER A 63 28.20 -7.50 -11.89
N GLY A 64 29.13 -6.57 -11.65
CA GLY A 64 29.75 -5.73 -12.67
C GLY A 64 28.81 -4.66 -13.25
N LYS A 65 27.60 -4.48 -12.72
CA LYS A 65 26.60 -3.51 -13.18
C LYS A 65 26.03 -2.70 -12.03
N GLU A 66 25.77 -1.42 -12.25
CA GLU A 66 25.10 -0.60 -11.25
C GLU A 66 23.64 -1.04 -11.09
N PRO A 67 23.20 -1.45 -9.88
CA PRO A 67 21.82 -1.89 -9.67
C PRO A 67 20.88 -0.68 -9.64
N GLN A 68 19.59 -0.93 -9.88
CA GLN A 68 18.55 0.07 -9.59
C GLN A 68 18.43 0.28 -8.07
N GLU A 69 18.18 1.52 -7.65
CA GLU A 69 18.18 1.91 -6.23
C GLU A 69 17.13 1.15 -5.42
N TRP A 70 15.92 0.95 -5.97
CA TRP A 70 14.87 0.22 -5.29
C TRP A 70 15.24 -1.25 -5.07
N VAL A 71 16.01 -1.86 -5.99
CA VAL A 71 16.51 -3.24 -5.82
C VAL A 71 17.48 -3.29 -4.65
N ALA A 72 18.42 -2.34 -4.58
CA ALA A 72 19.34 -2.26 -3.45
C ALA A 72 18.59 -2.02 -2.12
N ALA A 73 17.55 -1.18 -2.12
CA ALA A 73 16.71 -0.97 -0.95
C ALA A 73 15.98 -2.25 -0.50
N LEU A 74 15.43 -3.03 -1.43
CA LEU A 74 14.80 -4.32 -1.12
C LEU A 74 15.80 -5.31 -0.52
N GLU A 75 17.03 -5.38 -1.05
CA GLU A 75 18.08 -6.25 -0.49
C GLU A 75 18.48 -5.83 0.93
N ILE A 76 18.56 -4.53 1.21
CA ILE A 76 18.76 -4.03 2.58
C ILE A 76 17.60 -4.48 3.48
N LEU A 77 16.35 -4.33 3.05
CA LEU A 77 15.18 -4.75 3.83
C LEU A 77 15.20 -6.27 4.10
N LYS A 78 15.50 -7.10 3.10
CA LYS A 78 15.62 -8.56 3.26
C LYS A 78 16.65 -8.93 4.33
N ASP A 79 17.84 -8.33 4.29
CA ASP A 79 18.88 -8.60 5.29
C ASP A 79 18.45 -8.19 6.70
N ASN A 80 17.76 -7.05 6.82
CA ASN A 80 17.27 -6.57 8.11
C ASN A 80 16.11 -7.43 8.64
N ILE A 81 15.24 -7.95 7.77
CA ILE A 81 14.16 -8.87 8.14
C ILE A 81 14.73 -10.16 8.75
N ILE A 82 15.81 -10.69 8.17
CA ILE A 82 16.48 -11.90 8.69
C ILE A 82 17.05 -11.65 10.09
N LYS A 83 17.66 -10.48 10.31
CA LYS A 83 18.31 -10.10 11.58
C LYS A 83 17.33 -9.65 12.66
N THR A 84 16.16 -9.16 12.27
CA THR A 84 15.14 -8.70 13.21
C THR A 84 14.56 -9.89 13.96
N GLU A 85 14.30 -9.78 15.26
CA GLU A 85 13.59 -10.81 16.02
C GLU A 85 12.12 -10.43 16.24
N HIS A 86 11.86 -9.13 16.45
CA HIS A 86 10.53 -8.62 16.76
C HIS A 86 9.54 -8.82 15.60
N PRO A 87 8.45 -9.62 15.78
CA PRO A 87 7.52 -9.97 14.71
C PRO A 87 6.87 -8.74 14.03
N ASP A 88 6.42 -7.76 14.82
CA ASP A 88 5.77 -6.57 14.26
C ASP A 88 6.72 -5.73 13.40
N LEU A 89 8.01 -5.69 13.75
CA LEU A 89 8.99 -4.96 12.97
C LEU A 89 9.28 -5.68 11.65
N LYS A 90 9.37 -7.03 11.65
CA LYS A 90 9.43 -7.83 10.41
C LYS A 90 8.23 -7.55 9.52
N LEU A 91 7.04 -7.57 10.09
CA LEU A 91 5.80 -7.34 9.35
C LEU A 91 5.79 -5.96 8.70
N LYS A 92 6.20 -4.92 9.44
CA LYS A 92 6.36 -3.56 8.90
C LYS A 92 7.40 -3.51 7.78
N MET A 93 8.52 -4.22 7.89
CA MET A 93 9.52 -4.28 6.82
C MET A 93 8.99 -4.97 5.57
N TYR A 94 8.28 -6.10 5.70
CA TYR A 94 7.61 -6.75 4.56
C TYR A 94 6.57 -5.83 3.91
N GLN A 95 5.80 -5.08 4.72
CA GLN A 95 4.86 -4.08 4.21
C GLN A 95 5.59 -2.98 3.43
N GLY A 96 6.72 -2.49 3.96
CA GLY A 96 7.58 -1.52 3.27
C GLY A 96 8.10 -2.04 1.92
N MET A 97 8.47 -3.32 1.82
CA MET A 97 8.85 -3.94 0.54
C MET A 97 7.69 -3.94 -0.47
N VAL A 98 6.49 -4.35 -0.02
CA VAL A 98 5.29 -4.41 -0.87
C VAL A 98 4.89 -3.02 -1.36
N ASP A 99 4.95 -2.01 -0.50
CA ASP A 99 4.63 -0.63 -0.86
C ASP A 99 5.66 -0.04 -1.81
N LEU A 100 6.96 -0.33 -1.63
CA LEU A 100 8.00 0.09 -2.56
C LEU A 100 7.79 -0.55 -3.93
N LEU A 101 7.58 -1.87 -3.98
CA LEU A 101 7.29 -2.62 -5.22
C LEU A 101 6.08 -2.05 -5.95
N ALA A 102 5.00 -1.72 -5.22
CA ALA A 102 3.80 -1.14 -5.81
C ALA A 102 4.05 0.21 -6.48
N LYS A 103 4.82 1.07 -5.81
CA LYS A 103 5.19 2.40 -6.30
C LYS A 103 6.12 2.35 -7.51
N VAL A 104 7.08 1.42 -7.53
CA VAL A 104 7.99 1.24 -8.68
C VAL A 104 7.33 0.48 -9.84
N GLY A 105 6.10 -0.03 -9.66
CA GLY A 105 5.35 -0.78 -10.67
C GLY A 105 5.83 -2.22 -10.86
N GLN A 106 6.52 -2.78 -9.87
CA GLN A 106 7.06 -4.13 -9.92
C GLN A 106 6.07 -5.12 -9.30
N LYS A 107 5.61 -6.08 -10.12
CA LYS A 107 4.66 -7.12 -9.70
C LYS A 107 5.36 -8.37 -9.17
N GLU A 108 6.61 -8.57 -9.56
CA GLU A 108 7.44 -9.69 -9.12
C GLU A 108 7.52 -9.70 -7.59
N ASP A 109 7.37 -10.87 -6.98
CA ASP A 109 7.33 -11.11 -5.53
C ASP A 109 6.20 -10.45 -4.72
N LEU A 110 5.42 -9.52 -5.28
CA LEU A 110 4.40 -8.78 -4.55
C LEU A 110 3.37 -9.70 -3.90
N PHE A 111 2.86 -10.68 -4.65
CA PHE A 111 1.93 -11.68 -4.14
C PHE A 111 2.54 -12.54 -3.04
N THR A 112 3.77 -13.03 -3.26
CA THR A 112 4.50 -13.87 -2.30
C THR A 112 4.70 -13.15 -0.98
N ILE A 113 5.13 -11.88 -1.02
CA ILE A 113 5.36 -11.09 0.20
C ILE A 113 4.02 -10.79 0.90
N GLN A 114 2.96 -10.47 0.15
CA GLN A 114 1.61 -10.30 0.73
C GLN A 114 1.10 -11.60 1.40
N GLN A 115 1.40 -12.77 0.84
CA GLN A 115 1.07 -14.05 1.48
C GLN A 115 1.86 -14.25 2.78
N ILE A 116 3.14 -13.87 2.81
CA ILE A 116 3.95 -13.92 4.03
C ILE A 116 3.32 -13.03 5.11
N ILE A 117 2.97 -11.79 4.78
CA ILE A 117 2.29 -10.84 5.68
C ILE A 117 0.99 -11.45 6.23
N ALA A 118 0.16 -12.01 5.34
CA ALA A 118 -1.10 -12.65 5.72
C ALA A 118 -0.90 -13.85 6.66
N ARG A 119 0.10 -14.71 6.41
CA ARG A 119 0.44 -15.83 7.29
C ARG A 119 0.92 -15.37 8.67
N TYR A 120 1.74 -14.32 8.73
CA TYR A 120 2.19 -13.73 10.00
C TYR A 120 1.00 -13.18 10.82
N ASN A 121 0.06 -12.50 10.18
CA ASN A 121 -1.14 -11.99 10.84
C ASN A 121 -2.01 -13.12 11.39
N LEU A 122 -2.26 -14.17 10.58
CA LEU A 122 -3.03 -15.35 11.03
C LEU A 122 -2.35 -16.06 12.20
N LYS A 123 -1.02 -16.23 12.14
CA LYS A 123 -0.25 -16.80 13.24
C LYS A 123 -0.37 -15.96 14.51
N SER A 124 -0.24 -14.63 14.41
CA SER A 124 -0.42 -13.72 15.54
C SER A 124 -1.81 -13.86 16.18
N PHE A 125 -2.87 -13.94 15.38
CA PHE A 125 -4.22 -14.19 15.90
C PHE A 125 -4.35 -15.54 16.62
N LYS A 126 -3.72 -16.59 16.09
CA LYS A 126 -3.67 -17.91 16.75
C LYS A 126 -2.92 -17.84 18.08
N ASP A 127 -1.77 -17.16 18.11
CA ASP A 127 -0.93 -17.02 19.31
C ASP A 127 -1.65 -16.21 20.42
N ILE A 128 -2.54 -15.28 20.05
CA ILE A 128 -3.40 -14.52 20.99
C ILE A 128 -4.60 -15.34 21.48
N GLY A 129 -4.93 -16.47 20.83
CA GLY A 129 -6.00 -17.37 21.23
C GLY A 129 -7.32 -17.19 20.47
N PHE A 130 -7.31 -16.49 19.33
CA PHE A 130 -8.47 -16.49 18.44
C PHE A 130 -8.57 -17.83 17.69
N GLU A 131 -9.79 -18.29 17.43
CA GLU A 131 -10.04 -19.52 16.67
C GLU A 131 -10.47 -19.24 15.23
N LYS A 132 -11.08 -18.07 15.00
CA LYS A 132 -11.73 -17.71 13.74
C LYS A 132 -11.32 -16.33 13.26
N VAL A 133 -11.38 -16.17 11.94
CA VAL A 133 -11.16 -14.90 11.25
C VAL A 133 -12.26 -14.68 10.22
N GLU A 134 -12.56 -13.41 9.97
CA GLU A 134 -13.44 -12.94 8.93
C GLU A 134 -12.63 -12.17 7.88
N ILE A 135 -12.96 -12.31 6.60
CA ILE A 135 -12.30 -11.54 5.53
C ILE A 135 -12.94 -10.15 5.42
N GLU A 136 -12.16 -9.12 5.74
CA GLU A 136 -12.48 -7.73 5.48
C GLU A 136 -11.90 -7.31 4.12
N VAL A 137 -12.77 -6.82 3.23
CA VAL A 137 -12.38 -6.38 1.89
C VAL A 137 -12.24 -4.88 1.82
N ALA A 138 -11.25 -4.39 1.06
CA ALA A 138 -11.15 -2.97 0.76
C ALA A 138 -12.38 -2.47 -0.01
N ARG A 139 -12.72 -1.18 0.14
CA ARG A 139 -13.90 -0.57 -0.51
C ARG A 139 -13.89 -0.70 -2.04
N ASP A 140 -12.71 -0.68 -2.63
CA ASP A 140 -12.47 -0.81 -4.07
C ASP A 140 -11.98 -2.21 -4.47
N ALA A 141 -12.13 -3.21 -3.61
CA ALA A 141 -11.66 -4.56 -3.86
C ALA A 141 -12.17 -5.10 -5.21
N CYS A 142 -11.35 -5.94 -5.86
CA CYS A 142 -11.71 -6.58 -7.12
C CYS A 142 -12.95 -7.51 -6.97
N PRO A 143 -13.64 -7.87 -8.07
CA PRO A 143 -14.83 -8.72 -8.01
C PRO A 143 -14.63 -10.07 -7.32
N VAL A 144 -13.43 -10.65 -7.42
CA VAL A 144 -13.09 -11.92 -6.75
C VAL A 144 -13.04 -11.71 -5.23
N CYS A 145 -12.28 -10.71 -4.76
CA CYS A 145 -12.18 -10.39 -3.34
C CYS A 145 -13.54 -10.02 -2.74
N ARG A 146 -14.39 -9.27 -3.45
CA ARG A 146 -15.74 -8.91 -2.95
C ARG A 146 -16.61 -10.12 -2.62
N LYS A 147 -16.49 -11.22 -3.36
CA LYS A 147 -17.20 -12.47 -3.07
C LYS A 147 -16.74 -13.15 -1.78
N MET A 148 -15.58 -12.74 -1.25
CA MET A 148 -15.02 -13.25 0.00
C MET A 148 -15.39 -12.37 1.20
N ALA A 149 -16.00 -11.20 0.99
CA ALA A 149 -16.37 -10.28 2.05
C ALA A 149 -17.27 -10.95 3.09
N GLY A 150 -16.88 -10.87 4.36
CA GLY A 150 -17.63 -11.41 5.49
C GLY A 150 -17.58 -12.94 5.63
N LYS A 151 -16.85 -13.65 4.76
CA LYS A 151 -16.65 -15.09 4.95
C LYS A 151 -15.78 -15.34 6.17
N LYS A 152 -16.22 -16.30 6.98
CA LYS A 152 -15.55 -16.73 8.21
C LYS A 152 -14.82 -18.04 7.98
N TYR A 153 -13.62 -18.14 8.50
CA TYR A 153 -12.75 -19.30 8.44
C TYR A 153 -12.23 -19.62 9.83
N SER A 154 -11.95 -20.89 10.12
CA SER A 154 -11.01 -21.18 11.21
C SER A 154 -9.63 -20.65 10.82
N ILE A 155 -8.80 -20.29 11.79
CA ILE A 155 -7.45 -19.81 11.47
C ILE A 155 -6.64 -20.89 10.73
N GLU A 156 -6.85 -22.16 11.06
CA GLU A 156 -6.18 -23.30 10.42
C GLU A 156 -6.60 -23.44 8.95
N GLU A 157 -7.91 -23.38 8.69
CA GLU A 157 -8.45 -23.39 7.33
C GLU A 157 -7.94 -22.19 6.52
N ALA A 158 -7.90 -20.99 7.12
CA ALA A 158 -7.38 -19.79 6.47
C ALA A 158 -5.88 -19.90 6.15
N MET A 159 -5.08 -20.52 7.03
CA MET A 159 -3.64 -20.75 6.79
C MET A 159 -3.37 -21.81 5.72
N GLU A 160 -4.24 -22.81 5.59
CA GLU A 160 -4.15 -23.85 4.57
C GLU A 160 -4.58 -23.33 3.19
N THR A 161 -5.77 -22.73 3.12
CA THR A 161 -6.39 -22.33 1.86
C THR A 161 -5.92 -20.97 1.36
N MET A 162 -5.42 -20.09 2.24
CA MET A 162 -4.92 -18.74 1.93
C MET A 162 -5.79 -17.97 0.91
N PRO A 163 -7.11 -17.79 1.17
CA PRO A 163 -8.03 -17.15 0.24
C PRO A 163 -7.67 -15.70 -0.11
N ILE A 164 -7.00 -15.00 0.81
CA ILE A 164 -6.38 -13.70 0.58
C ILE A 164 -4.91 -13.72 1.04
N PRO A 165 -4.00 -12.99 0.36
CA PRO A 165 -4.24 -12.15 -0.82
C PRO A 165 -4.69 -12.96 -2.05
N CYS A 166 -5.50 -12.34 -2.92
CA CYS A 166 -5.95 -12.97 -4.16
C CYS A 166 -4.82 -12.94 -5.20
N HIS A 167 -4.47 -14.10 -5.78
CA HIS A 167 -3.40 -14.21 -6.79
C HIS A 167 -3.61 -13.28 -7.99
N ASP A 168 -4.84 -13.28 -8.52
CA ASP A 168 -5.21 -12.47 -9.68
C ASP A 168 -5.98 -11.22 -9.26
N CYS A 169 -5.51 -10.54 -8.22
CA CYS A 169 -6.16 -9.32 -7.75
C CYS A 169 -6.15 -8.24 -8.84
N GLY A 170 -7.32 -7.90 -9.38
CA GLY A 170 -7.45 -6.87 -10.41
C GLY A 170 -7.34 -5.43 -9.90
N THR A 171 -7.06 -5.23 -8.60
CA THR A 171 -6.94 -3.89 -8.02
C THR A 171 -5.64 -3.24 -8.49
N GLU A 172 -5.73 -1.97 -8.89
CA GLU A 172 -4.59 -1.14 -9.30
C GLU A 172 -4.28 -0.18 -8.16
N VAL A 173 -3.05 -0.23 -7.66
CA VAL A 173 -2.55 0.64 -6.59
C VAL A 173 -1.23 1.22 -7.07
N ASP A 174 -1.11 2.55 -7.01
CA ASP A 174 0.02 3.30 -7.54
C ASP A 174 0.32 2.92 -9.01
N ALA A 175 1.46 2.27 -9.26
CA ALA A 175 1.91 1.88 -10.59
C ALA A 175 1.76 0.38 -10.87
N VAL A 176 1.13 -0.40 -9.97
CA VAL A 176 1.04 -1.86 -10.09
C VAL A 176 -0.40 -2.38 -10.07
N LYS A 177 -0.65 -3.42 -10.88
CA LYS A 177 -1.85 -4.27 -10.77
C LYS A 177 -1.50 -5.57 -10.06
N GLY A 178 -2.38 -6.04 -9.18
CA GLY A 178 -2.13 -7.24 -8.37
C GLY A 178 -2.03 -6.98 -6.88
N TYR A 179 -2.10 -5.72 -6.43
CA TYR A 179 -1.98 -5.38 -5.02
C TYR A 179 -3.29 -5.67 -4.27
N CYS A 180 -3.32 -6.75 -3.49
CA CYS A 180 -4.48 -7.08 -2.68
C CYS A 180 -4.48 -6.29 -1.36
N ARG A 181 -5.53 -5.47 -1.13
CA ARG A 181 -5.71 -4.69 0.10
C ARG A 181 -6.69 -5.31 1.11
N CYS A 182 -7.12 -6.54 0.85
CA CYS A 182 -8.03 -7.26 1.75
C CYS A 182 -7.22 -7.88 2.90
N ARG A 183 -7.84 -8.04 4.06
CA ARG A 183 -7.17 -8.53 5.27
C ARG A 183 -8.07 -9.47 6.08
N TYR A 184 -7.44 -10.32 6.88
CA TYR A 184 -8.14 -11.08 7.91
C TYR A 184 -8.40 -10.19 9.12
N PHE A 185 -9.58 -10.31 9.70
CA PHE A 185 -9.97 -9.67 10.95
C PHE A 185 -10.35 -10.75 11.95
N ALA A 186 -9.76 -10.72 13.14
CA ALA A 186 -10.07 -11.70 14.18
C ALA A 186 -11.50 -11.51 14.71
N VAL A 187 -12.24 -12.60 14.88
CA VAL A 187 -13.62 -12.59 15.37
C VAL A 187 -13.82 -13.66 16.44
N PHE A 188 -14.69 -13.38 17.41
CA PHE A 188 -15.11 -14.33 18.44
C PHE A 188 -16.23 -15.24 17.92
#